data_AF-A0A961SYZ1-F1
#
_entry.id   AF-A0A961SYZ1-F1
#
_cell.length_a   1.000
_cell.length_b   1.000
_cell.length_c   1.000
_cell.angle_alpha   90.00
_cell.angle_beta   90.00
_cell.angle_gamma   90.00
#
_symmetry.space_group_name_H-M   'P 1'
#
loop_
_entity.id
_entity.type
_entity.pdbx_description
1 polymer ?
#
loop_
_entity_poly.entity_id
_entity_poly.type
_entity_poly.pdbx_seq_one_letter_code
_entity_poly.pdbx_strand_id
1 'polypeptide(L)'
;MSSLKFAAKIVLASAMLVQFVPASHAQLAPIMFADWYIKETTKKAIATPGHVQWCASSKPGYRAKWNNWRTADGRVTYCSSPYFSVPWNPYKG
;
A
#
# COMPACT_ATOMS: atom_id res chain seq x y z
N MET A 1 -33.62 25.44 29.20
CA MET A 1 -33.51 23.97 29.09
C MET A 1 -33.62 23.57 27.61
N SER A 2 -32.56 23.74 26.80
CA SER A 2 -32.66 23.52 25.33
C SER A 2 -31.50 22.78 24.69
N SER A 3 -30.57 22.19 25.46
CA SER A 3 -29.41 21.49 24.88
C SER A 3 -29.53 19.96 24.85
N LEU A 4 -30.59 19.37 25.45
CA LEU A 4 -30.72 17.91 25.55
C LEU A 4 -31.36 17.24 24.32
N LYS A 5 -32.05 17.99 23.45
CA LYS A 5 -32.82 17.41 22.33
C LYS A 5 -32.02 17.15 21.06
N PHE A 6 -30.80 17.70 20.95
CA PHE A 6 -29.96 17.54 19.75
C PHE A 6 -29.06 16.30 19.80
N ALA A 7 -28.61 15.89 20.99
CA ALA A 7 -27.71 14.75 21.15
C ALA A 7 -28.38 13.39 20.84
N ALA A 8 -29.67 13.25 21.14
CA ALA A 8 -30.38 11.98 20.96
C ALA A 8 -30.58 11.57 19.50
N LYS A 9 -30.63 12.52 18.56
CA LYS A 9 -30.83 12.21 17.13
C LYS A 9 -29.57 11.76 16.42
N ILE A 10 -28.39 12.15 16.92
CA ILE A 10 -27.09 11.80 16.32
C ILE A 10 -26.65 10.40 16.76
N VAL A 11 -27.02 9.96 17.97
CA VAL A 11 -26.68 8.63 18.47
C VAL A 11 -27.50 7.52 17.77
N LEU A 12 -28.73 7.81 17.34
CA LEU A 12 -29.60 6.79 16.72
C LEU A 12 -29.30 6.52 15.23
N ALA A 13 -28.71 7.48 14.52
CA ALA A 13 -28.34 7.29 13.11
C ALA A 13 -27.06 6.45 12.93
N SER A 14 -26.18 6.43 13.94
CA SER A 14 -24.93 5.67 13.90
C SER A 14 -25.11 4.17 14.17
N ALA A 15 -26.26 3.75 14.68
CA ALA A 15 -26.54 2.33 14.99
C ALA A 15 -27.09 1.54 13.78
N MET A 16 -27.67 2.21 12.78
CA MET A 16 -28.33 1.54 11.65
C MET A 16 -27.43 1.31 10.42
N LEU A 17 -26.28 1.98 10.33
CA LEU A 17 -25.34 1.78 9.21
C LEU A 17 -24.34 0.63 9.44
N VAL A 18 -24.32 0.02 10.63
CA VAL A 18 -23.38 -1.06 10.98
C VAL A 18 -23.91 -2.45 10.59
N GLN A 19 -25.17 -2.57 10.16
CA GLN A 19 -25.80 -3.89 9.98
C GLN A 19 -25.74 -4.48 8.56
N PHE A 20 -25.12 -3.80 7.57
CA PHE A 20 -25.11 -4.28 6.18
C PHE A 20 -23.78 -4.18 5.44
N VAL A 21 -22.64 -4.09 6.15
CA VAL A 21 -21.36 -4.45 5.53
C VAL A 21 -21.08 -5.88 5.93
N PRO A 22 -21.27 -6.88 5.05
CA PRO A 22 -20.98 -8.26 5.41
C PRO A 22 -19.51 -8.33 5.83
N ALA A 23 -19.25 -9.00 6.96
CA ALA A 23 -17.94 -9.11 7.61
C ALA A 23 -16.82 -9.60 6.66
N SER A 24 -17.18 -10.19 5.52
CA SER A 24 -16.30 -10.54 4.41
C SER A 24 -15.52 -9.36 3.81
N HIS A 25 -15.99 -8.11 3.94
CA HIS A 25 -15.26 -6.94 3.42
C HIS A 25 -14.29 -6.33 4.45
N ALA A 26 -14.53 -6.52 5.74
CA ALA A 26 -13.62 -6.06 6.79
C ALA A 26 -12.26 -6.80 6.71
N GLN A 27 -12.27 -8.05 6.25
CA GLN A 27 -11.06 -8.88 6.07
C GLN A 27 -10.25 -8.50 4.82
N LEU A 28 -10.89 -7.91 3.81
CA LEU A 28 -10.21 -7.50 2.57
C LEU A 28 -9.61 -6.10 2.66
N ALA A 29 -10.09 -5.26 3.57
CA ALA A 29 -9.60 -3.90 3.75
C ALA A 29 -8.06 -3.85 3.92
N PRO A 30 -7.41 -4.67 4.78
CA PRO A 30 -5.95 -4.67 4.91
C PRO A 30 -5.23 -5.02 3.61
N ILE A 31 -5.77 -5.95 2.82
CA ILE A 31 -5.20 -6.37 1.52
C ILE A 31 -5.29 -5.23 0.51
N MET A 32 -6.44 -4.55 0.46
CA MET A 32 -6.64 -3.39 -0.41
C MET A 32 -5.71 -2.23 -0.04
N PHE A 33 -5.53 -1.96 1.27
CA PHE A 33 -4.58 -0.95 1.72
C PHE A 33 -3.13 -1.30 1.38
N ALA A 34 -2.74 -2.57 1.52
CA ALA A 34 -1.41 -3.02 1.13
C ALA A 34 -1.17 -2.85 -0.37
N ASP A 35 -2.12 -3.26 -1.23
CA ASP A 35 -2.02 -3.09 -2.68
C ASP A 35 -1.92 -1.61 -3.08
N TRP A 36 -2.78 -0.74 -2.51
CA TRP A 36 -2.71 0.69 -2.74
C TRP A 36 -1.35 1.28 -2.32
N TYR A 37 -0.86 0.92 -1.14
CA TYR A 37 0.41 1.40 -0.62
C TYR A 37 1.61 0.94 -1.48
N ILE A 38 1.60 -0.31 -1.95
CA ILE A 38 2.61 -0.85 -2.87
C ILE A 38 2.59 -0.10 -4.20
N LYS A 39 1.40 0.18 -4.76
CA LYS A 39 1.28 0.95 -6.00
C LYS A 39 1.81 2.38 -5.86
N GLU A 40 1.47 3.06 -4.77
CA GLU A 40 1.94 4.42 -4.52
C GLU A 40 3.46 4.47 -4.30
N THR A 41 4.01 3.55 -3.52
CA THR A 41 5.48 3.47 -3.33
C THR A 41 6.21 3.10 -4.62
N THR A 42 5.62 2.24 -5.46
CA THR A 42 6.17 1.92 -6.79
C THR A 42 6.23 3.13 -7.70
N LYS A 43 5.17 3.96 -7.75
CA LYS A 43 5.17 5.21 -8.52
C LYS A 43 6.30 6.15 -8.06
N LYS A 44 6.45 6.32 -6.75
CA LYS A 44 7.52 7.14 -6.16
C LYS A 44 8.91 6.59 -6.49
N ALA A 45 9.09 5.27 -6.40
CA ALA A 45 10.35 4.60 -6.73
C ALA A 45 10.76 4.87 -8.19
N ILE A 46 9.83 4.67 -9.13
CA ILE A 46 10.08 4.85 -10.56
C ILE A 46 10.38 6.31 -10.91
N ALA A 47 9.69 7.25 -10.24
CA ALA A 47 9.92 8.68 -10.41
C ALA A 47 11.23 9.17 -9.76
N THR A 48 11.83 8.39 -8.87
CA THR A 48 13.06 8.80 -8.18
C THR A 48 14.26 8.74 -9.12
N PRO A 49 14.98 9.85 -9.34
CA PRO A 49 16.15 9.86 -10.21
C PRO A 49 17.20 8.83 -9.80
N GLY A 50 17.76 8.12 -10.78
CA GLY A 50 18.79 7.09 -10.56
C GLY A 50 18.26 5.74 -10.04
N HIS A 51 17.06 5.67 -9.48
CA HIS A 51 16.52 4.41 -8.92
C HIS A 51 16.33 3.34 -10.00
N VAL A 52 15.58 3.63 -11.06
CA VAL A 52 15.28 2.67 -12.14
C VAL A 52 16.57 2.19 -12.81
N GLN A 53 17.52 3.10 -13.07
CA GLN A 53 18.76 2.76 -13.73
C GLN A 53 19.66 1.87 -12.87
N TRP A 54 19.76 2.18 -11.56
CA TRP A 54 20.48 1.34 -10.61
C TRP A 54 19.84 -0.05 -10.49
N CYS A 55 18.51 -0.13 -10.43
CA CYS A 55 17.81 -1.41 -10.34
C CYS A 55 17.99 -2.25 -11.61
N ALA A 56 17.91 -1.62 -12.79
CA ALA A 56 18.10 -2.28 -14.07
C ALA A 56 19.54 -2.82 -14.24
N SER A 57 20.56 -2.10 -13.75
CA SER A 57 21.94 -2.58 -13.80
C SER A 57 22.23 -3.66 -12.77
N SER A 58 21.59 -3.60 -11.61
CA SER A 58 21.89 -4.49 -10.47
C SER A 58 21.11 -5.79 -10.48
N LYS A 59 19.95 -5.84 -11.16
CA LYS A 59 19.00 -6.98 -11.08
C LYS A 59 18.64 -7.47 -12.49
N PRO A 60 19.14 -8.64 -12.91
CA PRO A 60 18.72 -9.27 -14.16
C PRO A 60 17.21 -9.48 -14.21
N GLY A 61 16.58 -9.10 -15.33
CA GLY A 61 15.13 -9.24 -15.50
C GLY A 61 14.29 -8.22 -14.72
N TYR A 62 14.89 -7.11 -14.28
CA TYR A 62 14.17 -6.01 -13.66
C TYR A 62 13.07 -5.44 -14.57
N ARG A 63 11.88 -5.28 -14.01
CA ARG A 63 10.68 -4.76 -14.66
C ARG A 63 10.39 -3.37 -14.13
N ALA A 64 10.85 -2.34 -14.86
CA ALA A 64 10.73 -0.95 -14.43
C ALA A 64 9.29 -0.53 -14.08
N LYS A 65 8.29 -0.94 -14.87
CA LYS A 65 6.86 -0.62 -14.63
C LYS A 65 6.36 -1.02 -13.23
N TRP A 66 6.92 -2.07 -12.65
CA TRP A 66 6.44 -2.67 -11.39
C TRP A 66 7.45 -2.57 -10.25
N ASN A 67 8.60 -1.93 -10.49
CA ASN A 67 9.72 -1.88 -9.56
C ASN A 67 10.08 -3.25 -8.95
N ASN A 68 10.16 -4.30 -9.77
CA ASN A 68 10.42 -5.66 -9.27
C ASN A 68 11.09 -6.58 -10.30
N TRP A 69 11.57 -7.73 -9.87
CA TRP A 69 12.04 -8.83 -10.74
C TRP A 69 11.57 -10.18 -10.19
N ARG A 70 11.74 -11.24 -10.98
CA ARG A 70 11.58 -12.61 -10.51
C ARG A 70 12.93 -13.18 -10.07
N THR A 71 12.99 -13.70 -8.86
CA THR A 71 14.16 -14.41 -8.32
C THR A 71 14.25 -15.83 -8.89
N ALA A 72 15.40 -16.49 -8.71
CA ALA A 72 15.63 -17.84 -9.23
C ALA A 72 14.67 -18.90 -8.67
N ASP A 73 14.16 -18.68 -7.46
CA ASP A 73 13.11 -19.51 -6.82
C ASP A 73 11.69 -19.16 -7.31
N GLY A 74 11.56 -18.31 -8.33
CA GLY A 74 10.29 -17.94 -8.96
C GLY A 74 9.50 -16.86 -8.21
N ARG A 75 9.95 -16.42 -7.03
CA ARG A 75 9.31 -15.36 -6.25
C ARG A 75 9.49 -13.99 -6.91
N VAL A 76 8.64 -13.03 -6.52
CA VAL A 76 8.75 -11.63 -6.96
C VAL A 76 9.35 -10.81 -5.83
N THR A 77 10.37 -10.03 -6.13
CA THR A 77 11.03 -9.14 -5.18
C THR A 77 11.05 -7.72 -5.71
N TYR A 78 10.77 -6.75 -4.84
CA TYR A 78 10.79 -5.33 -5.17
C TYR A 78 12.20 -4.75 -5.07
N CYS A 79 12.53 -3.81 -5.94
CA CYS A 79 13.84 -3.16 -5.87
C CYS A 79 13.87 -2.07 -4.79
N SER A 80 14.90 -2.15 -3.98
CA SER A 80 15.37 -1.12 -3.07
C SER A 80 16.75 -0.68 -3.55
N SER A 81 17.00 0.62 -3.59
CA SER A 81 18.29 1.20 -4.01
C SER A 81 18.76 2.25 -3.00
N PRO A 82 20.01 2.75 -3.12
CA PRO A 82 20.47 3.89 -2.33
C PRO A 82 19.60 5.16 -2.51
N TYR A 83 18.90 5.26 -3.63
CA TYR A 83 18.07 6.42 -3.98
C TYR A 83 16.65 6.31 -3.44
N PHE A 84 16.12 5.10 -3.32
CA PHE A 84 14.76 4.86 -2.82
C PHE A 84 14.64 3.49 -2.18
N SER A 85 14.11 3.46 -0.96
CA SER A 85 13.69 2.25 -0.26
C SER A 85 12.49 2.54 0.64
N VAL A 86 11.79 1.50 1.05
CA VAL A 86 10.61 1.58 1.91
C VAL A 86 10.87 0.83 3.22
N PRO A 87 10.19 1.17 4.33
CA PRO A 87 10.50 0.58 5.64
C PRO A 87 10.47 -0.96 5.67
N TRP A 88 9.58 -1.59 4.88
CA TRP A 88 9.44 -3.04 4.80
C TRP A 88 10.40 -3.71 3.79
N ASN A 89 11.10 -2.92 2.97
CA ASN A 89 12.13 -3.40 2.04
C ASN A 89 13.30 -2.39 2.04
N PRO A 90 14.06 -2.33 3.15
CA PRO A 90 15.18 -1.41 3.27
C PRO A 90 16.31 -1.82 2.34
N TYR A 91 17.03 -0.83 1.80
CA TYR A 91 18.25 -1.08 1.07
C TYR A 91 19.33 -1.67 1.99
N LYS A 92 20.01 -2.74 1.56
CA LYS A 92 20.96 -3.49 2.39
C LYS A 92 22.44 -3.37 2.02
N GLY A 93 22.79 -2.53 1.04
CA GLY A 93 24.18 -2.41 0.58
C GLY A 93 24.56 -3.53 -0.36
#